data_AF-A0A8X6GGE9-F1
#
_entry.id   AF-A0A8X6GGE9-F1
#
_cell.length_a   1.000
_cell.length_b   1.000
_cell.length_c   1.000
_cell.angle_alpha   90.00
_cell.angle_beta   90.00
_cell.angle_gamma   90.00
#
_symmetry.space_group_name_H-M   'P 1'
#
loop_
_entity.id
_entity.type
_entity.pdbx_description
1 polymer ?
#
loop_
_entity_poly.entity_id
_entity_poly.type
_entity_poly.pdbx_seq_one_letter_code
_entity_poly.pdbx_strand_id
1 'polypeptide(L)'
;MCNIIPCSRKTRRWPLGVLYCMININLLHAHVIYVHNMARKSEKVLSRRKFVIKLSEDLLAQRMEKRLNVATLPRSTRAVICELVKLEQDIEPPGQSKTKKKKKNLCFLPM
;
A
#
# COMPACT_ATOMS: atom_id res chain seq x y z
N MET A 1 -1.92 25.63 -2.59
CA MET A 1 -1.57 24.55 -1.62
C MET A 1 -1.81 23.14 -2.17
N CYS A 2 -2.89 22.86 -2.91
CA CYS A 2 -3.20 21.52 -3.47
C CYS A 2 -2.43 21.15 -4.76
N ASN A 3 -1.81 22.11 -5.46
CA ASN A 3 -1.07 21.84 -6.71
C ASN A 3 0.28 21.12 -6.50
N ILE A 4 0.79 21.03 -5.26
CA ILE A 4 2.11 20.47 -4.97
C ILE A 4 2.05 18.95 -4.80
N ILE A 5 0.95 18.41 -4.27
CA ILE A 5 0.71 16.96 -4.10
C ILE A 5 -0.73 16.65 -4.56
N PRO A 6 -1.01 16.71 -5.88
CA PRO A 6 -2.36 16.46 -6.39
C PRO A 6 -2.66 14.96 -6.46
N CYS A 7 -3.86 14.55 -6.01
CA CYS A 7 -4.41 13.22 -6.29
C CYS A 7 -5.18 13.15 -7.62
N SER A 8 -5.20 14.24 -8.39
CA SER A 8 -5.96 14.35 -9.65
C SER A 8 -5.36 13.48 -10.75
N ARG A 9 -6.21 12.76 -11.48
CA ARG A 9 -5.82 11.96 -12.65
C ARG A 9 -6.62 12.39 -13.88
N LYS A 10 -6.04 12.20 -15.07
CA LYS A 10 -6.76 12.39 -16.34
C LYS A 10 -7.92 11.40 -16.39
N THR A 11 -9.14 11.91 -16.39
CA THR A 11 -10.38 11.13 -16.45
C THR A 11 -11.37 11.80 -17.40
N ARG A 12 -12.16 11.00 -18.11
CA ARG A 12 -13.31 11.49 -18.91
C ARG A 12 -14.62 11.50 -18.12
N ARG A 13 -14.60 10.99 -16.89
CA ARG A 13 -15.77 10.90 -16.00
C ARG A 13 -15.72 12.05 -15.00
N TRP A 14 -16.57 13.05 -15.17
CA TRP A 14 -16.63 14.23 -14.31
C TRP A 14 -16.80 13.92 -12.80
N PRO A 15 -17.62 12.94 -12.37
CA PRO A 15 -17.76 12.64 -10.94
C PRO A 15 -16.45 12.22 -10.28
N LEU A 16 -15.57 11.55 -11.02
CA LEU A 16 -14.27 11.13 -10.52
C LEU A 16 -13.33 12.34 -10.33
N GLY A 17 -13.47 13.38 -11.15
CA GLY A 17 -12.78 14.66 -10.98
C GLY A 17 -13.19 15.33 -9.66
N VAL A 18 -14.49 15.37 -9.37
CA VAL A 18 -15.01 15.89 -8.10
C VAL A 18 -14.46 15.09 -6.91
N LEU A 19 -14.45 13.76 -7.00
CA LEU A 19 -13.88 12.91 -5.95
C LEU A 19 -12.42 13.25 -5.65
N TYR A 20 -11.59 13.43 -6.69
CA TYR A 20 -10.19 13.80 -6.50
C TYR A 20 -10.03 15.17 -5.83
N CYS A 21 -10.88 16.15 -6.20
CA CYS A 21 -10.93 17.44 -5.52
C CYS A 21 -11.31 17.30 -4.03
N MET A 22 -12.34 16.51 -3.71
CA MET A 22 -12.75 16.27 -2.33
C MET A 22 -11.63 15.64 -1.49
N ILE A 23 -10.93 14.64 -2.04
CA ILE A 23 -9.79 14.00 -1.37
C ILE A 23 -8.69 15.02 -1.08
N ASN A 24 -8.33 15.86 -2.06
CA ASN A 24 -7.28 16.87 -1.87
C ASN A 24 -7.63 17.90 -0.78
N ILE A 25 -8.89 18.35 -0.71
CA ILE A 25 -9.35 19.30 0.31
C ILE A 25 -9.33 18.65 1.69
N ASN A 26 -9.88 17.44 1.81
CA ASN A 26 -9.92 16.70 3.07
C ASN A 26 -8.51 16.39 3.62
N LEU A 27 -7.55 16.04 2.76
CA LEU A 27 -6.16 15.83 3.16
C LEU A 27 -5.52 17.10 3.75
N LEU A 28 -5.83 18.27 3.18
CA LEU A 28 -5.33 19.53 3.71
C LEU A 28 -5.96 19.85 5.07
N HIS A 29 -7.29 19.66 5.21
CA HIS A 29 -7.98 19.88 6.47
C HIS A 29 -7.47 18.94 7.58
N ALA A 30 -7.32 17.64 7.27
CA ALA A 30 -6.76 16.66 8.20
C ALA A 30 -5.34 17.05 8.64
N HIS A 31 -4.51 17.52 7.72
CA HIS A 31 -3.15 17.99 8.04
C HIS A 31 -3.17 19.20 8.98
N VAL A 32 -4.07 20.18 8.79
CA VAL A 32 -4.18 21.35 9.68
C VAL A 32 -4.56 20.92 11.10
N ILE A 33 -5.54 20.02 11.23
CA ILE A 33 -5.95 19.48 12.53
C ILE A 33 -4.78 18.74 13.19
N TYR A 34 -4.07 17.90 12.43
CA TYR A 34 -2.88 17.19 12.92
C TYR A 34 -1.81 18.16 13.43
N VAL A 35 -1.44 19.18 12.65
CA VAL A 35 -0.44 20.18 13.04
C VAL A 35 -0.85 20.88 14.34
N HIS A 36 -2.11 21.30 14.44
CA HIS A 36 -2.62 21.97 15.63
C HIS A 36 -2.55 21.06 16.86
N ASN A 37 -2.92 19.78 16.72
CA ASN A 37 -2.86 18.81 17.81
C ASN A 37 -1.42 18.49 18.24
N MET A 38 -0.49 18.39 17.30
CA MET A 38 0.94 18.17 17.60
C MET A 38 1.56 19.39 18.28
N ALA A 39 1.21 20.60 17.84
CA ALA A 39 1.65 21.85 18.47
C ALA A 39 1.18 21.94 19.93
N ARG A 40 -0.08 21.55 20.21
CA ARG A 40 -0.61 21.46 21.59
C ARG A 40 0.13 20.45 22.47
N LYS A 41 0.71 19.41 21.88
CA LYS A 41 1.52 18.39 22.57
C LYS A 41 3.01 18.73 22.62
N SER A 42 3.42 19.89 22.07
CA SER A 42 4.82 20.28 21.90
C SER A 42 5.66 19.25 21.13
N GLU A 43 5.01 18.47 20.25
CA GLU A 43 5.66 17.43 19.45
C GLU A 43 6.11 17.97 18.09
N LYS A 44 7.15 17.34 17.52
CA LYS A 44 7.67 17.70 16.21
C LYS A 44 6.66 17.34 15.11
N VAL A 45 6.18 18.37 14.43
CA VAL A 45 5.23 18.25 13.33
C VAL A 45 5.89 17.63 12.09
N LEU A 46 5.24 16.63 11.49
CA LEU A 46 5.65 16.08 10.19
C LEU A 46 5.40 17.07 9.06
N SER A 47 6.27 17.06 8.04
CA SER A 47 5.99 17.80 6.80
C SER A 47 4.78 17.18 6.08
N ARG A 48 4.03 17.99 5.33
CA ARG A 48 2.81 17.56 4.63
C ARG A 48 2.99 16.29 3.81
N ARG A 49 4.09 16.18 3.06
CA ARG A 49 4.39 14.98 2.26
C ARG A 49 4.53 13.73 3.13
N LYS A 50 5.27 13.83 4.24
CA LYS A 50 5.47 12.71 5.17
C LYS A 50 4.16 12.33 5.86
N PHE A 51 3.33 13.32 6.20
CA PHE A 51 1.99 13.08 6.75
C PHE A 51 1.12 12.27 5.79
N VAL A 52 1.05 12.65 4.51
CA VAL A 52 0.24 11.92 3.51
C VAL A 52 0.76 10.50 3.27
N ILE A 53 2.08 10.30 3.25
CA ILE A 53 2.68 8.95 3.13
C ILE A 53 2.27 8.09 4.32
N LYS A 54 2.47 8.58 5.55
CA LYS A 54 2.08 7.85 6.76
C LYS A 54 0.58 7.53 6.79
N LEU A 55 -0.26 8.50 6.45
CA LEU A 55 -1.70 8.28 6.34
C LEU A 55 -2.05 7.19 5.31
N SER A 56 -1.34 7.16 4.18
CA SER A 56 -1.55 6.12 3.17
C SER A 56 -1.11 4.74 3.64
N GLU A 57 -0.02 4.65 4.40
CA GLU A 57 0.44 3.41 5.03
C GLU A 57 -0.59 2.90 6.04
N ASP A 58 -1.08 3.78 6.92
CA ASP A 58 -2.10 3.45 7.93
C ASP A 58 -3.41 2.95 7.29
N LEU A 59 -3.86 3.60 6.21
CA LEU A 59 -5.08 3.19 5.48
C LEU A 59 -4.90 1.87 4.73
N LEU A 60 -3.69 1.58 4.27
CA LEU A 60 -3.40 0.37 3.51
C LEU A 60 -3.07 -0.83 4.40
N ALA A 61 -2.54 -0.62 5.60
CA ALA A 61 -2.08 -1.68 6.52
C ALA A 61 -3.10 -2.82 6.67
N GLN A 62 -4.33 -2.49 7.11
CA GLN A 62 -5.40 -3.48 7.30
C GLN A 62 -5.73 -4.25 6.00
N ARG A 63 -5.64 -3.59 4.84
CA ARG A 63 -5.92 -4.22 3.56
C ARG A 63 -4.76 -5.10 3.11
N MET A 64 -3.53 -4.70 3.38
CA MET A 64 -2.32 -5.46 3.06
C MET A 64 -2.26 -6.74 3.88
N GLU A 65 -2.58 -6.69 5.18
CA GLU A 65 -2.69 -7.86 6.06
C GLU A 65 -3.69 -8.90 5.51
N LYS A 66 -4.90 -8.44 5.15
CA LYS A 66 -5.92 -9.33 4.55
C LYS A 66 -5.45 -9.97 3.25
N ARG A 67 -4.67 -9.25 2.44
CA ARG A 67 -4.12 -9.78 1.18
C ARG A 67 -3.01 -10.81 1.41
N LEU A 68 -2.30 -10.76 2.53
CA LEU A 68 -1.24 -11.71 2.85
C LEU A 68 -1.77 -13.14 3.01
N ASN A 69 -3.02 -13.27 3.46
CA ASN A 69 -3.70 -14.56 3.64
C ASN A 69 -4.13 -15.23 2.33
N VAL A 70 -4.02 -14.53 1.19
CA VAL A 70 -4.40 -15.07 -0.12
C VAL A 70 -3.28 -15.96 -0.67
N ALA A 71 -3.55 -17.26 -0.81
CA ALA A 71 -2.56 -18.26 -1.24
C ALA A 71 -2.01 -18.05 -2.67
N THR A 72 -2.80 -17.40 -3.54
CA THR A 72 -2.42 -17.14 -4.94
C THR A 72 -1.56 -15.89 -5.12
N LEU A 73 -1.24 -15.18 -4.03
CA LEU A 73 -0.46 -13.95 -4.12
C LEU A 73 0.99 -14.26 -4.56
N PRO A 74 1.51 -13.56 -5.58
CA PRO A 74 2.89 -13.75 -6.03
C PRO A 74 3.90 -13.51 -4.90
N ARG A 75 4.95 -14.36 -4.86
CA ARG A 75 5.98 -14.30 -3.80
C ARG A 75 6.68 -12.95 -3.70
N SER A 76 6.95 -12.30 -4.84
CA SER A 76 7.57 -10.96 -4.88
C SER A 76 6.69 -9.90 -4.22
N THR A 77 5.39 -9.90 -4.53
CA THR A 77 4.43 -8.97 -3.90
C THR A 77 4.25 -9.27 -2.42
N ARG A 78 4.30 -10.54 -2.03
CA ARG A 78 4.22 -10.97 -0.62
C ARG A 78 5.39 -10.43 0.20
N ALA A 79 6.61 -10.54 -0.33
CA ALA A 79 7.83 -10.04 0.33
C ALA A 79 7.76 -8.52 0.59
N VAL A 80 7.35 -7.74 -0.42
CA VAL A 80 7.19 -6.28 -0.30
C VAL A 80 6.12 -5.90 0.72
N ILE A 81 5.00 -6.64 0.76
CA ILE A 81 3.95 -6.40 1.75
C ILE A 81 4.43 -6.71 3.16
N CYS A 82 5.16 -7.82 3.36
CA CYS A 82 5.74 -8.15 4.66
C CYS A 82 6.70 -7.07 5.16
N GLU A 83 7.56 -6.55 4.27
CA GLU A 83 8.48 -5.45 4.59
C GLU A 83 7.73 -4.17 5.01
N LEU A 84 6.66 -3.81 4.27
CA LEU A 84 5.88 -2.60 4.53
C LEU A 84 5.05 -2.66 5.82
N VAL A 85 4.45 -3.81 6.13
CA VAL A 85 3.59 -3.96 7.33
C VAL A 85 4.42 -4.18 8.61
N LYS A 86 5.73 -4.44 8.49
CA LYS A 86 6.63 -4.72 9.64
C LYS A 86 6.07 -5.80 10.57
N LEU A 87 5.42 -6.80 9.99
CA LEU A 87 5.09 -8.01 10.72
C LEU A 87 6.40 -8.78 10.90
N GLU A 88 7.00 -8.65 12.09
CA GLU A 88 7.84 -9.71 12.62
C GLU A 88 6.94 -10.94 12.75
N GLN A 89 6.98 -11.83 11.77
CA GLN A 89 6.51 -13.19 11.96
C GLN A 89 7.64 -14.12 11.61
N ASP A 90 8.10 -14.83 12.65
CA ASP A 90 8.83 -16.08 12.56
C ASP A 90 8.23 -16.90 11.43
N ILE A 91 9.01 -17.06 10.37
CA ILE A 91 8.64 -17.90 9.24
C ILE A 91 8.78 -19.33 9.76
N GLU A 92 7.77 -19.87 10.45
CA GLU A 92 7.62 -21.32 10.50
C GLU A 92 7.14 -21.74 9.10
N PRO A 93 7.98 -22.45 8.32
CA PRO A 93 7.65 -22.79 6.95
C PRO A 93 6.49 -23.78 6.92
N PRO A 94 5.46 -23.59 6.08
CA PRO A 94 4.47 -24.63 5.86
C PRO A 94 5.18 -25.85 5.26
N GLY A 95 5.03 -26.99 5.94
CA GLY A 95 5.77 -28.23 5.75
C GLY A 95 6.04 -28.61 4.29
N GLN A 96 7.29 -28.98 4.03
CA GLN A 96 7.74 -29.55 2.76
C GLN A 96 7.10 -30.92 2.52
N SER A 97 6.02 -31.00 1.75
CA SER A 97 5.68 -32.27 1.08
C SER A 97 6.66 -32.49 -0.08
N LYS A 98 7.66 -33.35 0.15
CA LYS A 98 8.65 -33.80 -0.84
C LYS A 98 7.95 -34.27 -2.12
N THR A 99 8.03 -33.51 -3.21
CA THR A 99 7.68 -34.03 -4.55
C THR A 99 8.95 -34.09 -5.39
N LYS A 100 9.40 -35.30 -5.71
CA LYS A 100 10.58 -35.60 -6.53
C LYS A 100 10.43 -34.88 -7.88
N LYS A 101 11.45 -34.09 -8.28
CA LYS A 101 11.50 -33.43 -9.60
C LYS A 101 11.45 -34.49 -10.71
N LYS A 102 10.31 -34.65 -11.39
CA LYS A 102 10.26 -35.32 -12.71
C LYS A 102 10.81 -34.35 -13.77
N LYS A 103 11.80 -34.80 -14.54
CA LYS A 103 12.31 -34.11 -15.73
C LYS A 103 11.13 -33.84 -16.67
N LYS A 104 10.92 -32.59 -17.05
CA LYS A 104 9.93 -32.22 -18.08
C LYS A 104 10.61 -32.40 -19.44
N ASN A 105 10.16 -33.40 -20.21
CA ASN A 105 10.51 -33.48 -21.63
C ASN A 105 9.77 -32.35 -22.34
N LEU A 106 10.52 -31.48 -23.01
CA LEU A 106 9.98 -30.41 -23.84
C LEU A 106 9.52 -31.04 -25.16
N CYS A 107 8.21 -31.13 -25.41
CA CYS A 107 7.71 -31.51 -26.72
C CYS A 107 7.83 -30.30 -27.66
N PHE A 108 8.73 -30.38 -28.64
CA PHE A 108 8.71 -29.52 -29.82
C PHE A 108 7.49 -29.91 -30.68
N LEU A 109 6.64 -28.94 -31.02
CA LEU A 109 5.66 -29.08 -32.10
C LEU A 109 6.34 -28.65 -33.41
N PRO A 110 6.47 -29.53 -34.41
CA PRO A 110 6.76 -29.10 -35.78
C PRO A 110 5.48 -28.51 -36.41
N MET A 111 5.65 -27.45 -37.20
CA MET A 111 4.62 -26.93 -38.11
C MET A 111 4.37 -27.89 -39.26
#